data_AF-A0A2G6NWK4-F1
#
_entry.id   AF-A0A2G6NWK4-F1
#
_cell.length_a   1.000
_cell.length_b   1.000
_cell.length_c   1.000
_cell.angle_alpha   90.00
_cell.angle_beta   90.00
_cell.angle_gamma   90.00
#
_symmetry.space_group_name_H-M   'P 1'
#
loop_
_entity.id
_entity.type
_entity.pdbx_description
1 polymer ?
#
loop_
_entity_poly.entity_id
_entity_poly.type
_entity_poly.pdbx_seq_one_letter_code
_entity_poly.pdbx_strand_id
1 'polypeptide(L)'
;MKQPTPNLHHRGPAGRRTWRHLFLLAAGLLLAGCEINEPAMPTFETTLTIPLGVERVELREAVEDEDYIDIENDGSLSFTVQGDPDTLGFDFELSADIGSQTIEEGLGEFEIAASAPIDYSFLLGDIWAPASGMSGMSAPVPAFPIDVQSDPEDVPGIDSAVLTQGQVVITLDNQLPVPVSADSGPQQIQVTLEDPATGDAFATLVFPSIPSNSSSTQSADLTGVTLPGSMRVRLSGGSPGSGGAWTPIDGTDSVNIHAGYQNLRVSSATAPIGPQSFETSFTTELPADYAISSAEISQGSVDLRLRNGMPVPCQAVLTWQHLRDEQGQPLSQSFQLAA
;
A
#
# COMPACT_ATOMS: atom_id res chain seq x y z
N MET A 1 23.41 -73.44 40.55
CA MET A 1 22.28 -72.90 41.34
C MET A 1 20.99 -73.34 40.65
N LYS A 2 19.92 -73.83 41.31
CA LYS A 2 19.05 -73.21 42.35
C LYS A 2 18.20 -72.02 41.85
N GLN A 3 16.96 -72.37 41.47
CA GLN A 3 15.66 -71.70 41.76
C GLN A 3 15.57 -71.05 43.17
N PRO A 4 14.55 -70.21 43.53
CA PRO A 4 13.09 -70.25 43.16
C PRO A 4 12.46 -68.84 42.88
N THR A 5 11.14 -68.54 42.81
CA THR A 5 9.84 -69.26 43.03
C THR A 5 8.70 -68.56 42.23
N PRO A 6 7.61 -69.24 41.77
CA PRO A 6 6.44 -68.60 41.14
C PRO A 6 5.22 -68.42 42.08
N ASN A 7 4.17 -67.73 41.61
CA ASN A 7 2.76 -67.84 42.06
C ASN A 7 1.85 -67.84 40.82
N LEU A 8 0.83 -68.70 40.60
CA LEU A 8 -0.35 -69.14 41.37
C LEU A 8 -1.52 -68.13 41.44
N HIS A 9 -2.50 -68.23 40.52
CA HIS A 9 -3.86 -68.75 40.82
C HIS A 9 -4.84 -68.72 39.61
N HIS A 10 -5.68 -69.77 39.49
CA HIS A 10 -7.00 -69.79 38.82
C HIS A 10 -7.07 -69.51 37.28
N ARG A 11 -8.10 -69.91 36.52
CA ARG A 11 -9.28 -70.80 36.76
C ARG A 11 -9.68 -71.45 35.41
N GLY A 12 -10.38 -72.58 35.44
CA GLY A 12 -11.06 -73.14 34.24
C GLY A 12 -12.33 -72.36 33.87
N PRO A 13 -13.04 -72.78 32.79
CA PRO A 13 -14.05 -73.82 33.03
C PRO A 13 -14.12 -74.92 31.96
N ALA A 14 -14.96 -75.93 32.22
CA ALA A 14 -15.34 -76.97 31.26
C ALA A 14 -16.86 -77.24 31.31
N GLY A 15 -17.45 -77.57 30.17
CA GLY A 15 -18.82 -78.08 30.01
C GLY A 15 -18.86 -78.90 28.71
N ARG A 16 -19.25 -80.18 28.63
CA ARG A 16 -20.22 -81.04 29.35
C ARG A 16 -21.69 -80.60 29.24
N ARG A 17 -22.45 -81.36 28.44
CA ARG A 17 -23.69 -82.06 28.83
C ARG A 17 -23.79 -83.35 27.98
N THR A 18 -23.80 -84.54 28.58
CA THR A 18 -24.98 -85.38 28.94
C THR A 18 -25.86 -85.73 27.72
N TRP A 19 -26.40 -86.94 27.56
CA TRP A 19 -26.71 -87.94 28.59
C TRP A 19 -26.89 -89.34 27.97
N ARG A 20 -26.17 -90.36 28.45
CA ARG A 20 -26.60 -91.76 28.32
C ARG A 20 -26.08 -92.64 29.46
N HIS A 21 -26.88 -92.69 30.51
CA HIS A 21 -26.93 -93.78 31.48
C HIS A 21 -27.07 -95.15 30.77
N LEU A 22 -26.58 -96.29 31.28
CA LEU A 22 -25.67 -96.58 32.40
C LEU A 22 -25.17 -98.04 32.20
N PHE A 23 -24.06 -98.44 32.85
CA PHE A 23 -23.70 -99.79 33.39
C PHE A 23 -24.39 -101.05 32.77
N LEU A 24 -23.73 -102.16 32.40
CA LEU A 24 -22.36 -102.71 32.55
C LEU A 24 -22.13 -103.68 31.35
N LEU A 25 -20.99 -103.71 30.65
CA LEU A 25 -19.73 -104.38 31.03
C LEU A 25 -19.79 -105.93 31.06
N ALA A 26 -19.83 -106.58 29.88
CA ALA A 26 -19.13 -107.84 29.58
C ALA A 26 -19.22 -108.23 28.06
N ALA A 27 -18.14 -108.80 27.52
CA ALA A 27 -18.03 -109.60 26.28
C ALA A 27 -18.56 -109.02 24.94
N GLY A 28 -17.66 -108.40 24.15
CA GLY A 28 -17.86 -107.98 22.74
C GLY A 28 -16.78 -106.98 22.32
N LEU A 29 -16.32 -106.86 21.06
CA LEU A 29 -16.71 -107.44 19.76
C LEU A 29 -15.46 -107.62 18.85
N LEU A 30 -15.52 -108.58 17.91
CA LEU A 30 -14.97 -108.59 16.52
C LEU A 30 -13.57 -107.97 16.24
N LEU A 31 -12.52 -108.76 15.96
CA LEU A 31 -12.11 -109.37 14.66
C LEU A 31 -11.34 -108.43 13.69
N ALA A 32 -10.08 -108.79 13.39
CA ALA A 32 -9.24 -108.33 12.26
C ALA A 32 -8.95 -109.51 11.30
N GLY A 33 -8.37 -109.39 10.09
CA GLY A 33 -7.94 -108.25 9.24
C GLY A 33 -8.16 -108.64 7.74
N CYS A 34 -7.28 -108.47 6.73
CA CYS A 34 -5.95 -107.85 6.52
C CYS A 34 -5.88 -107.47 4.99
N GLU A 35 -5.31 -106.35 4.50
CA GLU A 35 -3.87 -106.00 4.28
C GLU A 35 -3.26 -106.47 2.93
N ILE A 36 -2.93 -105.54 2.01
CA ILE A 36 -2.01 -105.70 0.83
C ILE A 36 -1.57 -104.30 0.33
N ASN A 37 -0.40 -104.18 -0.32
CA ASN A 37 0.37 -102.91 -0.48
C ASN A 37 0.32 -102.20 -1.86
N GLU A 38 0.76 -100.93 -1.86
CA GLU A 38 0.81 -99.98 -2.99
C GLU A 38 2.08 -100.09 -3.88
N PRO A 39 2.07 -99.56 -5.13
CA PRO A 39 3.20 -99.58 -6.06
C PRO A 39 4.12 -98.33 -5.97
N ALA A 40 5.41 -98.51 -6.28
CA ALA A 40 6.39 -97.42 -6.38
C ALA A 40 6.77 -97.11 -7.85
N MET A 41 7.04 -95.83 -8.16
CA MET A 41 7.50 -95.39 -9.48
C MET A 41 9.04 -95.26 -9.55
N PRO A 42 9.67 -95.50 -10.71
CA PRO A 42 11.12 -95.37 -10.87
C PRO A 42 11.58 -93.92 -10.99
N THR A 43 12.80 -93.65 -10.55
CA THR A 43 13.51 -92.37 -10.75
C THR A 43 14.74 -92.55 -11.63
N PHE A 44 15.21 -91.46 -12.24
CA PHE A 44 16.44 -91.42 -13.04
C PHE A 44 17.23 -90.16 -12.65
N GLU A 45 18.55 -90.29 -12.49
CA GLU A 45 19.44 -89.14 -12.31
C GLU A 45 20.00 -88.71 -13.68
N THR A 46 20.22 -87.40 -13.84
CA THR A 46 20.82 -86.81 -15.05
C THR A 46 21.70 -85.62 -14.69
N THR A 47 22.80 -85.42 -15.42
CA THR A 47 23.79 -84.38 -15.15
C THR A 47 23.78 -83.35 -16.28
N LEU A 48 23.04 -82.26 -16.10
CA LEU A 48 22.92 -81.19 -17.09
C LEU A 48 24.01 -80.13 -16.90
N THR A 49 25.05 -80.17 -17.73
CA THR A 49 26.09 -79.13 -17.75
C THR A 49 25.64 -77.95 -18.62
N ILE A 50 25.18 -76.87 -18.00
CA ILE A 50 24.85 -75.61 -18.70
C ILE A 50 26.09 -74.70 -18.70
N PRO A 51 26.67 -74.36 -19.87
CA PRO A 51 27.71 -73.34 -19.94
C PRO A 51 27.07 -71.96 -19.80
N LEU A 52 27.33 -71.27 -18.68
CA LEU A 52 26.93 -69.87 -18.49
C LEU A 52 27.83 -68.95 -19.31
N GLY A 53 27.36 -68.53 -20.48
CA GLY A 53 27.91 -67.38 -21.18
C GLY A 53 27.61 -66.11 -20.37
N VAL A 54 28.61 -65.28 -20.11
CA VAL A 54 28.41 -63.97 -19.49
C VAL A 54 28.09 -62.98 -20.59
N GLU A 55 26.80 -62.76 -20.82
CA GLU A 55 26.29 -61.70 -21.67
C GLU A 55 26.65 -60.33 -21.07
N ARG A 56 26.99 -59.37 -21.94
CA ARG A 56 27.34 -57.99 -21.59
C ARG A 56 26.63 -57.05 -22.54
N VAL A 57 25.41 -56.68 -22.18
CA VAL A 57 24.66 -55.61 -22.84
C VAL A 57 25.34 -54.28 -22.49
N GLU A 58 25.65 -53.45 -23.48
CA GLU A 58 26.10 -52.08 -23.22
C GLU A 58 24.90 -51.16 -22.94
N LEU A 59 25.06 -50.13 -22.10
CA LEU A 59 23.92 -49.30 -21.66
C LEU A 59 23.17 -48.62 -22.81
N ARG A 60 23.86 -48.34 -23.93
CA ARG A 60 23.23 -47.80 -25.15
C ARG A 60 22.32 -48.84 -25.83
N GLU A 61 22.76 -50.09 -25.90
CA GLU A 61 22.03 -51.23 -26.47
C GLU A 61 20.76 -51.53 -25.66
N ALA A 62 20.81 -51.32 -24.34
CA ALA A 62 19.65 -51.40 -23.43
C ALA A 62 18.74 -50.15 -23.43
N VAL A 63 19.00 -49.15 -24.28
CA VAL A 63 18.18 -47.93 -24.45
C VAL A 63 17.68 -47.80 -25.89
N GLU A 64 18.45 -48.27 -26.89
CA GLU A 64 18.02 -48.39 -28.29
C GLU A 64 16.75 -49.26 -28.47
N ASP A 65 16.41 -50.12 -27.49
CA ASP A 65 15.21 -50.97 -27.45
C ASP A 65 13.98 -50.36 -26.70
N GLU A 66 14.08 -49.17 -26.09
CA GLU A 66 13.07 -48.63 -25.15
C GLU A 66 12.45 -47.29 -25.64
N ASP A 67 11.26 -47.33 -26.28
CA ASP A 67 10.56 -46.22 -26.97
C ASP A 67 10.38 -44.88 -26.21
N TYR A 68 10.67 -44.83 -24.90
CA TYR A 68 10.44 -43.69 -24.00
C TYR A 68 11.73 -43.11 -23.40
N ILE A 69 12.91 -43.64 -23.75
CA ILE A 69 14.22 -43.12 -23.31
C ILE A 69 15.07 -42.82 -24.55
N ASP A 70 15.66 -41.62 -24.63
CA ASP A 70 16.60 -41.25 -25.69
C ASP A 70 17.93 -40.79 -25.08
N ILE A 71 19.01 -40.82 -25.87
CA ILE A 71 20.36 -40.39 -25.46
C ILE A 71 20.72 -39.13 -26.25
N GLU A 72 20.74 -37.99 -25.57
CA GLU A 72 21.07 -36.72 -26.21
C GLU A 72 22.55 -36.64 -26.60
N ASN A 73 22.86 -35.69 -27.50
CA ASN A 73 24.19 -35.56 -28.13
C ASN A 73 25.33 -35.22 -27.14
N ASP A 74 25.02 -34.88 -25.88
CA ASP A 74 25.99 -34.67 -24.80
C ASP A 74 26.22 -35.90 -23.91
N GLY A 75 25.45 -36.98 -24.13
CA GLY A 75 25.47 -38.22 -23.34
C GLY A 75 24.52 -38.23 -22.15
N SER A 76 23.62 -37.25 -22.02
CA SER A 76 22.52 -37.30 -21.06
C SER A 76 21.36 -38.21 -21.53
N LEU A 77 20.57 -38.72 -20.59
CA LEU A 77 19.37 -39.50 -20.85
C LEU A 77 18.14 -38.59 -20.73
N SER A 78 17.33 -38.53 -21.79
CA SER A 78 16.05 -37.82 -21.80
C SER A 78 14.89 -38.83 -21.82
N PHE A 79 13.72 -38.40 -21.35
CA PHE A 79 12.52 -39.24 -21.25
C PHE A 79 11.39 -38.63 -22.08
N THR A 80 10.89 -39.37 -23.07
CA THR A 80 9.80 -38.91 -23.93
C THR A 80 8.47 -39.42 -23.40
N VAL A 81 7.74 -38.57 -22.67
CA VAL A 81 6.35 -38.84 -22.26
C VAL A 81 5.41 -38.33 -23.35
N GLN A 82 4.79 -39.25 -24.08
CA GLN A 82 3.89 -38.92 -25.20
C GLN A 82 2.46 -39.38 -24.92
N GLY A 83 1.54 -38.43 -24.86
CA GLY A 83 0.10 -38.63 -24.66
C GLY A 83 -0.60 -37.31 -24.36
N ASP A 84 -1.92 -37.26 -24.56
CA ASP A 84 -2.72 -36.11 -24.13
C ASP A 84 -2.82 -36.11 -22.59
N PRO A 85 -2.56 -34.99 -21.90
CA PRO A 85 -2.65 -34.92 -20.44
C PRO A 85 -4.12 -34.95 -19.98
N ASP A 86 -4.58 -36.12 -19.54
CA ASP A 86 -5.94 -36.29 -19.03
C ASP A 86 -6.16 -35.54 -17.71
N THR A 87 -7.33 -34.92 -17.56
CA THR A 87 -7.67 -34.10 -16.39
C THR A 87 -8.29 -34.97 -15.31
N LEU A 88 -7.44 -35.54 -14.45
CA LEU A 88 -7.88 -36.29 -13.28
C LEU A 88 -8.61 -35.37 -12.29
N GLY A 89 -9.94 -35.44 -12.31
CA GLY A 89 -10.81 -34.78 -11.34
C GLY A 89 -10.73 -35.48 -9.98
N PHE A 90 -10.05 -34.87 -9.02
CA PHE A 90 -10.00 -35.33 -7.63
C PHE A 90 -11.06 -34.61 -6.79
N ASP A 91 -11.98 -35.38 -6.20
CA ASP A 91 -12.98 -34.87 -5.26
C ASP A 91 -12.34 -34.72 -3.87
N PHE A 92 -11.69 -33.57 -3.65
CA PHE A 92 -11.12 -33.18 -2.36
C PHE A 92 -12.01 -32.13 -1.67
N GLU A 93 -12.37 -32.36 -0.40
CA GLU A 93 -13.00 -31.34 0.44
C GLU A 93 -11.99 -30.23 0.82
N LEU A 94 -11.66 -29.39 -0.15
CA LEU A 94 -10.81 -28.21 0.04
C LEU A 94 -11.55 -27.20 0.92
N SER A 95 -10.97 -26.93 2.10
CA SER A 95 -11.43 -25.89 3.02
C SER A 95 -10.24 -25.02 3.43
N ALA A 96 -10.49 -23.73 3.61
CA ALA A 96 -9.50 -22.73 4.00
C ALA A 96 -10.09 -21.81 5.06
N ASP A 97 -9.60 -21.92 6.30
CA ASP A 97 -10.01 -21.04 7.41
C ASP A 97 -9.05 -19.83 7.47
N ILE A 98 -9.51 -18.68 7.00
CA ILE A 98 -8.72 -17.45 6.96
C ILE A 98 -8.88 -16.73 8.31
N GLY A 99 -7.84 -16.78 9.13
CA GLY A 99 -7.81 -16.12 10.43
C GLY A 99 -8.14 -14.62 10.35
N SER A 100 -8.84 -14.12 11.37
CA SER A 100 -9.38 -12.75 11.39
C SER A 100 -8.31 -11.67 11.18
N GLN A 101 -8.46 -10.88 10.12
CA GLN A 101 -7.62 -9.73 9.82
C GLN A 101 -8.23 -8.45 10.41
N THR A 102 -7.37 -7.52 10.84
CA THR A 102 -7.75 -6.16 11.25
C THR A 102 -6.92 -5.17 10.44
N ILE A 103 -7.57 -4.15 9.89
CA ILE A 103 -6.96 -3.10 9.08
C ILE A 103 -7.44 -1.77 9.65
N GLU A 104 -6.51 -0.87 9.96
CA GLU A 104 -6.78 0.48 10.42
C GLU A 104 -6.00 1.44 9.52
N GLU A 105 -6.70 2.36 8.88
CA GLU A 105 -6.15 3.32 7.91
C GLU A 105 -6.56 4.74 8.32
N GLY A 106 -5.67 5.70 8.16
CA GLY A 106 -5.89 7.10 8.53
C GLY A 106 -6.31 7.98 7.35
N LEU A 107 -6.65 9.23 7.65
CA LEU A 107 -6.50 10.29 6.66
C LEU A 107 -4.99 10.51 6.47
N GLY A 108 -4.48 10.14 5.29
CA GLY A 108 -3.11 10.46 4.88
C GLY A 108 -2.96 11.94 4.50
N GLU A 109 -1.87 12.28 3.81
CA GLU A 109 -1.72 13.63 3.26
C GLU A 109 -2.79 13.92 2.21
N PHE A 110 -3.56 14.99 2.42
CA PHE A 110 -4.62 15.42 1.52
C PHE A 110 -4.35 16.81 0.93
N GLU A 111 -4.94 17.09 -0.23
CA GLU A 111 -4.83 18.39 -0.90
C GLU A 111 -5.89 19.35 -0.35
N ILE A 112 -5.48 20.58 -0.05
CA ILE A 112 -6.41 21.71 0.14
C ILE A 112 -6.52 22.44 -1.19
N ALA A 113 -7.76 22.79 -1.59
CA ALA A 113 -8.01 23.57 -2.79
C ALA A 113 -7.22 24.89 -2.73
N ALA A 114 -6.53 25.22 -3.83
CA ALA A 114 -5.81 26.48 -3.94
C ALA A 114 -6.76 27.66 -3.67
N SER A 115 -6.47 28.42 -2.62
CA SER A 115 -7.30 29.56 -2.24
C SER A 115 -7.21 30.69 -3.26
N ALA A 116 -8.19 31.59 -3.24
CA ALA A 116 -8.14 32.81 -4.03
C ALA A 116 -6.91 33.64 -3.63
N PRO A 117 -6.24 34.36 -4.57
CA PRO A 117 -5.20 35.31 -4.21
C PRO A 117 -5.71 36.36 -3.23
N ILE A 118 -4.84 36.73 -2.29
CA ILE A 118 -5.09 37.77 -1.29
C ILE A 118 -4.32 39.01 -1.74
N ASP A 119 -5.03 40.13 -1.88
CA ASP A 119 -4.55 41.34 -2.56
C ASP A 119 -4.38 42.49 -1.56
N TYR A 120 -3.15 42.96 -1.39
CA TYR A 120 -2.82 44.11 -0.53
C TYR A 120 -2.40 45.31 -1.38
N SER A 121 -2.75 46.51 -0.94
CA SER A 121 -2.36 47.77 -1.59
C SER A 121 -1.74 48.74 -0.59
N PHE A 122 -0.60 49.32 -0.96
CA PHE A 122 0.11 50.32 -0.18
C PHE A 122 0.24 51.60 -1.02
N LEU A 123 -0.42 52.69 -0.61
CA LEU A 123 -0.44 53.95 -1.38
C LEU A 123 0.87 54.73 -1.22
N LEU A 124 1.26 55.47 -2.26
CA LEU A 124 2.45 56.32 -2.23
C LEU A 124 2.38 57.39 -1.13
N GLY A 125 1.18 57.89 -0.83
CA GLY A 125 0.95 58.82 0.27
C GLY A 125 1.26 58.25 1.67
N ASP A 126 1.13 56.92 1.85
CA ASP A 126 1.40 56.23 3.11
C ASP A 126 2.84 55.72 3.18
N ILE A 127 3.36 55.20 2.05
CA ILE A 127 4.76 54.76 1.90
C ILE A 127 5.73 55.96 2.02
N TRP A 128 5.40 57.08 1.36
CA TRP A 128 6.27 58.25 1.26
C TRP A 128 5.46 59.53 1.47
N ALA A 129 5.23 59.87 2.75
CA ALA A 129 4.39 60.98 3.21
C ALA A 129 4.49 62.34 2.46
N PRO A 130 5.63 62.78 1.89
CA PRO A 130 5.68 63.98 1.05
C PRO A 130 4.76 63.92 -0.19
N ALA A 131 4.48 62.74 -0.75
CA ALA A 131 3.65 62.57 -1.94
C ALA A 131 2.23 63.12 -1.77
N SER A 132 1.63 62.98 -0.59
CA SER A 132 0.30 63.51 -0.26
C SER A 132 0.22 65.04 -0.37
N GLY A 133 1.35 65.75 -0.23
CA GLY A 133 1.46 67.19 -0.48
C GLY A 133 1.89 67.56 -1.90
N MET A 134 2.16 66.57 -2.76
CA MET A 134 2.69 66.73 -4.13
C MET A 134 1.82 66.06 -5.21
N SER A 135 0.70 65.42 -4.86
CA SER A 135 -0.23 64.83 -5.84
C SER A 135 -0.67 65.85 -6.90
N GLY A 136 -0.64 65.43 -8.17
CA GLY A 136 -0.91 66.27 -9.34
C GLY A 136 0.23 67.21 -9.73
N MET A 137 1.36 67.22 -9.01
CA MET A 137 2.57 67.94 -9.38
C MET A 137 3.54 67.03 -10.14
N SER A 138 4.58 67.63 -10.74
CA SER A 138 5.77 66.90 -11.17
C SER A 138 6.99 67.44 -10.44
N ALA A 139 7.84 66.53 -9.97
CA ALA A 139 9.07 66.83 -9.24
C ALA A 139 10.07 65.66 -9.38
N PRO A 140 11.36 65.87 -9.08
CA PRO A 140 12.29 64.77 -8.84
C PRO A 140 11.98 64.08 -7.50
N VAL A 141 11.77 62.77 -7.54
CA VAL A 141 11.50 61.94 -6.37
C VAL A 141 12.85 61.41 -5.84
N PRO A 142 13.24 61.71 -4.58
CA PRO A 142 14.45 61.18 -3.98
C PRO A 142 14.32 59.67 -3.68
N ALA A 143 15.44 59.00 -3.39
CA ALA A 143 15.38 57.67 -2.81
C ALA A 143 14.72 57.73 -1.41
N PHE A 144 13.86 56.77 -1.10
CA PHE A 144 13.16 56.67 0.19
C PHE A 144 13.13 55.22 0.70
N PRO A 145 13.18 54.99 2.02
CA PRO A 145 12.95 53.68 2.61
C PRO A 145 11.46 53.33 2.58
N ILE A 146 11.16 52.04 2.63
CA ILE A 146 9.82 51.49 2.85
C ILE A 146 9.91 50.57 4.06
N ASP A 147 9.00 50.73 5.03
CA ASP A 147 8.76 49.79 6.12
C ASP A 147 7.31 49.96 6.60
N VAL A 148 6.40 49.18 6.01
CA VAL A 148 4.95 49.27 6.21
C VAL A 148 4.33 47.89 6.41
N GLN A 149 3.24 47.81 7.16
CA GLN A 149 2.47 46.59 7.40
C GLN A 149 1.02 46.80 6.95
N SER A 150 0.43 45.76 6.34
CA SER A 150 -1.01 45.73 6.03
C SER A 150 -1.84 45.56 7.31
N ASP A 151 -3.14 45.80 7.22
CA ASP A 151 -4.06 45.13 8.15
C ASP A 151 -4.06 43.60 7.90
N PRO A 152 -4.43 42.76 8.88
CA PRO A 152 -4.57 41.33 8.68
C PRO A 152 -5.75 40.99 7.78
N GLU A 153 -5.61 40.00 6.91
CA GLU A 153 -6.69 39.48 6.06
C GLU A 153 -6.79 37.95 6.19
N ASP A 154 -8.01 37.42 6.18
CA ASP A 154 -8.29 35.98 6.31
C ASP A 154 -7.78 35.21 5.09
N VAL A 155 -7.26 33.99 5.30
CA VAL A 155 -6.85 33.07 4.23
C VAL A 155 -8.09 32.27 3.79
N PRO A 156 -8.67 32.52 2.60
CA PRO A 156 -10.02 32.03 2.32
C PRO A 156 -10.11 30.49 2.34
N GLY A 157 -10.91 29.96 3.26
CA GLY A 157 -11.13 28.52 3.41
C GLY A 157 -10.09 27.77 4.24
N ILE A 158 -9.23 28.46 5.01
CA ILE A 158 -8.28 27.84 5.95
C ILE A 158 -8.36 28.60 7.28
N ASP A 159 -8.63 27.91 8.39
CA ASP A 159 -8.51 28.47 9.75
C ASP A 159 -7.10 28.21 10.33
N SER A 160 -6.51 27.06 9.99
CA SER A 160 -5.08 26.73 10.15
C SER A 160 -4.73 25.45 9.39
N ALA A 161 -3.51 25.32 8.87
CA ALA A 161 -3.05 24.12 8.18
C ALA A 161 -1.55 23.81 8.41
N VAL A 162 -1.21 22.55 8.69
CA VAL A 162 0.19 22.08 8.77
C VAL A 162 0.58 21.49 7.42
N LEU A 163 1.38 22.25 6.66
CA LEU A 163 1.72 21.96 5.27
C LEU A 163 2.84 20.91 5.17
N THR A 164 2.61 19.82 4.43
CA THR A 164 3.63 18.82 4.06
C THR A 164 4.25 19.13 2.70
N GLN A 165 3.53 19.85 1.84
CA GLN A 165 4.03 20.41 0.59
C GLN A 165 3.22 21.67 0.25
N GLY A 166 3.84 22.63 -0.44
CA GLY A 166 3.14 23.76 -1.02
C GLY A 166 4.06 24.95 -1.28
N GLN A 167 3.55 25.94 -1.99
CA GLN A 167 4.26 27.22 -2.18
C GLN A 167 3.30 28.40 -2.13
N VAL A 168 3.79 29.54 -1.63
CA VAL A 168 3.19 30.85 -1.92
C VAL A 168 3.89 31.44 -3.14
N VAL A 169 3.09 32.08 -4.01
CA VAL A 169 3.55 32.85 -5.16
C VAL A 169 3.07 34.28 -4.95
N ILE A 170 4.02 35.20 -4.80
CA ILE A 170 3.74 36.62 -4.59
C ILE A 170 4.10 37.38 -5.87
N THR A 171 3.16 38.11 -6.43
CA THR A 171 3.43 39.13 -7.45
C THR A 171 3.35 40.51 -6.82
N LEU A 172 4.45 41.25 -6.85
CA LEU A 172 4.49 42.66 -6.46
C LEU A 172 4.36 43.51 -7.73
N ASP A 173 3.28 44.28 -7.81
CA ASP A 173 2.98 45.21 -8.90
C ASP A 173 3.28 46.65 -8.47
N ASN A 174 4.24 47.28 -9.15
CA ASN A 174 4.67 48.63 -8.87
C ASN A 174 3.99 49.62 -9.80
N GLN A 175 2.88 50.21 -9.34
CA GLN A 175 2.18 51.28 -10.05
C GLN A 175 2.78 52.66 -9.75
N LEU A 176 3.77 52.74 -8.85
CA LEU A 176 4.48 53.98 -8.57
C LEU A 176 5.16 54.55 -9.83
N PRO A 177 5.27 55.88 -9.95
CA PRO A 177 5.86 56.52 -11.11
C PRO A 177 7.41 56.48 -11.08
N VAL A 178 7.98 55.84 -10.04
CA VAL A 178 9.41 55.51 -9.86
C VAL A 178 9.61 53.99 -9.74
N PRO A 179 10.81 53.46 -10.04
CA PRO A 179 11.15 52.09 -9.68
C PRO A 179 11.09 51.86 -8.16
N VAL A 180 10.86 50.61 -7.75
CA VAL A 180 10.96 50.14 -6.37
C VAL A 180 11.93 48.97 -6.28
N SER A 181 12.38 48.66 -5.07
CA SER A 181 13.46 47.70 -4.82
C SER A 181 14.81 48.12 -5.42
N ALA A 182 15.81 47.27 -5.20
CA ALA A 182 17.12 47.29 -5.84
C ALA A 182 17.66 45.86 -5.87
N ASP A 183 18.61 45.56 -6.75
CA ASP A 183 19.15 44.20 -6.89
C ASP A 183 20.01 43.77 -5.67
N SER A 184 20.41 44.72 -4.83
CA SER A 184 21.04 44.49 -3.52
C SER A 184 21.00 45.76 -2.66
N GLY A 185 21.28 45.61 -1.36
CA GLY A 185 21.44 46.74 -0.42
C GLY A 185 20.14 47.16 0.28
N PRO A 186 20.13 48.30 1.00
CA PRO A 186 19.01 48.65 1.89
C PRO A 186 17.72 49.06 1.16
N GLN A 187 17.78 49.35 -0.15
CA GLN A 187 16.59 49.54 -0.98
C GLN A 187 15.97 48.23 -1.46
N GLN A 188 16.66 47.09 -1.37
CA GLN A 188 16.13 45.81 -1.84
C GLN A 188 14.88 45.41 -1.06
N ILE A 189 13.79 45.16 -1.76
CA ILE A 189 12.50 44.85 -1.16
C ILE A 189 12.46 43.42 -0.64
N GLN A 190 11.97 43.30 0.59
CA GLN A 190 11.56 42.05 1.21
C GLN A 190 10.07 42.14 1.53
N VAL A 191 9.30 41.18 1.01
CA VAL A 191 7.91 40.95 1.38
C VAL A 191 7.88 39.81 2.37
N THR A 192 7.47 40.10 3.60
CA THR A 192 7.34 39.12 4.68
C THR A 192 5.88 38.83 4.92
N LEU A 193 5.52 37.54 4.98
CA LEU A 193 4.21 37.09 5.43
C LEU A 193 4.30 36.74 6.92
N GLU A 194 3.49 37.41 7.72
CA GLU A 194 3.49 37.35 9.18
C GLU A 194 2.16 36.80 9.69
N ASP A 195 2.18 35.89 10.66
CA ASP A 195 0.98 35.52 11.43
C ASP A 195 0.58 36.70 12.34
N PRO A 196 -0.62 37.28 12.19
CA PRO A 196 -1.04 38.43 12.98
C PRO A 196 -1.30 38.11 14.46
N ALA A 197 -1.44 36.84 14.83
CA ALA A 197 -1.67 36.42 16.22
C ALA A 197 -0.39 36.28 17.05
N THR A 198 0.72 35.87 16.41
CA THR A 198 2.04 35.70 17.06
C THR A 198 3.04 36.81 16.72
N GLY A 199 2.96 37.37 15.50
CA GLY A 199 3.99 38.21 14.90
C GLY A 199 5.13 37.42 14.23
N ASP A 200 5.04 36.08 14.18
CA ASP A 200 6.08 35.24 13.57
C ASP A 200 5.96 35.25 12.03
N ALA A 201 7.11 35.37 11.37
CA ALA A 201 7.21 35.34 9.91
C ALA A 201 7.23 33.89 9.40
N PHE A 202 6.29 33.53 8.52
CA PHE A 202 6.20 32.19 7.92
C PHE A 202 6.71 32.12 6.47
N ALA A 203 6.88 33.26 5.80
CA ALA A 203 7.61 33.36 4.53
C ALA A 203 8.28 34.73 4.38
N THR A 204 9.43 34.79 3.71
CA THR A 204 10.08 36.05 3.31
C THR A 204 10.60 35.92 1.88
N LEU A 205 10.15 36.80 1.00
CA LEU A 205 10.50 36.80 -0.43
C LEU A 205 11.24 38.09 -0.77
N VAL A 206 12.41 37.96 -1.40
CA VAL A 206 13.28 39.07 -1.78
C VAL A 206 13.12 39.37 -3.26
N PHE A 207 12.90 40.64 -3.61
CA PHE A 207 12.62 41.04 -4.98
C PHE A 207 13.83 41.75 -5.64
N PRO A 208 14.08 41.56 -6.95
CA PRO A 208 15.06 42.35 -7.71
C PRO A 208 14.57 43.81 -7.86
N SER A 209 15.32 44.66 -8.55
CA SER A 209 14.84 45.98 -8.98
C SER A 209 13.59 45.87 -9.88
N ILE A 210 12.52 46.60 -9.56
CA ILE A 210 11.24 46.59 -10.28
C ILE A 210 11.02 47.99 -10.89
N PRO A 211 10.90 48.12 -12.23
CA PRO A 211 10.64 49.39 -12.88
C PRO A 211 9.33 50.07 -12.45
N SER A 212 9.21 51.37 -12.72
CA SER A 212 7.94 52.10 -12.68
C SER A 212 6.92 51.43 -13.61
N ASN A 213 5.66 51.30 -13.16
CA ASN A 213 4.55 50.72 -13.90
C ASN A 213 4.87 49.29 -14.42
N SER A 214 5.38 48.44 -13.52
CA SER A 214 5.85 47.09 -13.84
C SER A 214 5.77 46.17 -12.62
N SER A 215 5.78 44.86 -12.83
CA SER A 215 5.64 43.86 -11.76
C SER A 215 6.73 42.80 -11.78
N SER A 216 6.89 42.11 -10.65
CA SER A 216 7.77 40.95 -10.52
C SER A 216 7.09 39.89 -9.67
N THR A 217 7.30 38.62 -10.01
CA THR A 217 6.75 37.46 -9.29
C THR A 217 7.89 36.67 -8.65
N GLN A 218 7.72 36.29 -7.39
CA GLN A 218 8.61 35.41 -6.64
C GLN A 218 7.79 34.30 -5.96
N SER A 219 8.46 33.23 -5.53
CA SER A 219 7.80 32.12 -4.83
C SER A 219 8.65 31.59 -3.67
N ALA A 220 8.00 31.23 -2.57
CA ALA A 220 8.64 30.53 -1.45
C ALA A 220 7.95 29.17 -1.21
N ASP A 221 8.78 28.16 -0.96
CA ASP A 221 8.35 26.86 -0.46
C ASP A 221 7.78 27.01 0.96
N LEU A 222 6.68 26.32 1.22
CA LEU A 222 5.98 26.30 2.52
C LEU A 222 6.01 24.91 3.17
N THR A 223 6.83 23.99 2.67
CA THR A 223 7.01 22.65 3.24
C THR A 223 7.42 22.72 4.72
N GLY A 224 6.59 22.16 5.61
CA GLY A 224 6.78 22.19 7.07
C GLY A 224 6.25 23.44 7.77
N VAL A 225 5.67 24.41 7.04
CA VAL A 225 5.06 25.62 7.61
C VAL A 225 3.68 25.29 8.20
N THR A 226 3.36 25.89 9.35
CA THR A 226 1.97 26.00 9.81
C THR A 226 1.39 27.30 9.27
N LEU A 227 0.50 27.19 8.28
CA LEU A 227 -0.20 28.30 7.67
C LEU A 227 -1.31 28.79 8.63
N PRO A 228 -1.28 30.06 9.07
CA PRO A 228 -2.37 30.64 9.86
C PRO A 228 -3.61 30.92 8.98
N GLY A 229 -4.79 30.95 9.59
CA GLY A 229 -6.04 31.29 8.88
C GLY A 229 -6.27 32.78 8.59
N SER A 230 -5.34 33.64 9.02
CA SER A 230 -5.23 35.03 8.56
C SER A 230 -3.76 35.40 8.48
N MET A 231 -3.40 36.34 7.60
CA MET A 231 -2.02 36.78 7.42
C MET A 231 -1.92 38.29 7.26
N ARG A 232 -0.76 38.81 7.66
CA ARG A 232 -0.32 40.19 7.41
C ARG A 232 0.84 40.18 6.42
N VAL A 233 0.89 41.20 5.56
CA VAL A 233 2.08 41.50 4.77
C VAL A 233 2.85 42.63 5.42
N ARG A 234 4.15 42.42 5.65
CA ARG A 234 5.12 43.50 5.86
C ARG A 234 5.94 43.72 4.60
N LEU A 235 5.93 44.94 4.10
CA LEU A 235 6.74 45.40 2.98
C LEU A 235 7.89 46.25 3.52
N SER A 236 9.12 45.80 3.34
CA SER A 236 10.33 46.52 3.78
C SER A 236 11.34 46.65 2.64
N GLY A 237 12.17 47.70 2.64
CA GLY A 237 13.17 47.98 1.60
C GLY A 237 13.21 49.46 1.23
N GLY A 238 13.09 49.77 -0.07
CA GLY A 238 13.10 51.15 -0.54
C GLY A 238 12.70 51.35 -2.00
N SER A 239 12.69 52.61 -2.41
CA SER A 239 12.81 53.06 -3.80
C SER A 239 14.15 53.80 -3.98
N PRO A 240 14.88 53.62 -5.09
CA PRO A 240 16.02 54.46 -5.45
C PRO A 240 15.60 55.85 -6.01
N GLY A 241 14.29 56.12 -6.13
CA GLY A 241 13.74 57.38 -6.63
C GLY A 241 13.83 57.54 -8.14
N SER A 242 13.59 58.76 -8.64
CA SER A 242 13.60 59.08 -10.09
C SER A 242 15.00 59.36 -10.65
N GLY A 243 16.06 59.19 -9.86
CA GLY A 243 17.43 59.57 -10.25
C GLY A 243 17.62 61.07 -10.54
N GLY A 244 16.67 61.92 -10.15
CA GLY A 244 16.63 63.34 -10.48
C GLY A 244 15.86 63.70 -11.75
N ALA A 245 15.26 62.71 -12.45
CA ALA A 245 14.30 62.97 -13.51
C ALA A 245 13.02 63.59 -12.93
N TRP A 246 12.35 64.45 -13.71
CA TRP A 246 11.05 65.00 -13.33
C TRP A 246 9.95 63.97 -13.62
N THR A 247 9.27 63.56 -12.56
CA THR A 247 8.29 62.48 -12.55
C THR A 247 6.94 63.06 -12.11
N PRO A 248 5.79 62.71 -12.71
CA PRO A 248 4.48 63.06 -12.16
C PRO A 248 4.28 62.28 -10.85
N ILE A 249 3.68 62.90 -9.84
CA ILE A 249 3.40 62.26 -8.56
C ILE A 249 1.88 62.22 -8.39
N ASP A 250 1.31 61.05 -8.14
CA ASP A 250 0.02 60.96 -7.46
C ASP A 250 0.18 60.25 -6.10
N GLY A 251 -0.49 60.77 -5.06
CA GLY A 251 -0.50 60.15 -3.75
C GLY A 251 -1.29 58.84 -3.72
N THR A 252 -2.14 58.60 -4.73
CA THR A 252 -2.92 57.36 -4.90
C THR A 252 -2.25 56.33 -5.81
N ASP A 253 -1.07 56.61 -6.39
CA ASP A 253 -0.24 55.57 -7.00
C ASP A 253 0.11 54.52 -5.93
N SER A 254 0.25 53.24 -6.29
CA SER A 254 0.35 52.15 -5.31
C SER A 254 1.47 51.14 -5.57
N VAL A 255 1.86 50.43 -4.52
CA VAL A 255 2.51 49.12 -4.61
C VAL A 255 1.47 48.08 -4.20
N ASN A 256 1.12 47.17 -5.12
CA ASN A 256 0.17 46.09 -4.86
C ASN A 256 0.90 44.75 -4.70
N ILE A 257 0.36 43.88 -3.86
CA ILE A 257 0.95 42.59 -3.53
C ILE A 257 -0.15 41.53 -3.63
N HIS A 258 -0.05 40.68 -4.65
CA HIS A 258 -0.96 39.58 -4.93
C HIS A 258 -0.34 38.27 -4.43
N ALA A 259 -0.85 37.72 -3.33
CA ALA A 259 -0.33 36.49 -2.71
C ALA A 259 -1.27 35.31 -2.96
N GLY A 260 -0.85 34.37 -3.82
CA GLY A 260 -1.61 33.16 -4.15
C GLY A 260 -0.90 31.87 -3.73
N TYR A 261 -1.68 30.85 -3.36
CA TYR A 261 -1.16 29.56 -2.90
C TYR A 261 -1.27 28.47 -3.98
N GLN A 262 -0.28 27.58 -4.07
CA GLN A 262 -0.25 26.50 -5.06
C GLN A 262 0.21 25.17 -4.44
N ASN A 263 -0.37 24.07 -4.92
CA ASN A 263 0.01 22.69 -4.58
C ASN A 263 0.03 22.38 -3.07
N LEU A 264 -0.92 22.93 -2.30
CA LEU A 264 -1.00 22.74 -0.85
C LEU A 264 -1.40 21.29 -0.50
N ARG A 265 -0.51 20.57 0.18
CA ARG A 265 -0.77 19.29 0.83
C ARG A 265 -0.53 19.43 2.33
N VAL A 266 -1.34 18.72 3.12
CA VAL A 266 -1.35 18.88 4.58
C VAL A 266 -1.39 17.53 5.30
N SER A 267 -0.78 17.50 6.49
CA SER A 267 -0.94 16.40 7.46
C SER A 267 -2.08 16.65 8.44
N SER A 268 -2.46 17.92 8.66
CA SER A 268 -3.66 18.31 9.40
C SER A 268 -4.09 19.72 9.03
N ALA A 269 -5.39 20.00 9.07
CA ALA A 269 -5.94 21.35 8.90
C ALA A 269 -7.31 21.49 9.56
N THR A 270 -7.60 22.71 10.00
CA THR A 270 -8.96 23.19 10.25
C THR A 270 -9.37 24.02 9.02
N ALA A 271 -10.20 23.44 8.16
CA ALA A 271 -10.60 24.00 6.88
C ALA A 271 -11.91 23.34 6.38
N PRO A 272 -12.73 24.01 5.56
CA PRO A 272 -13.85 23.38 4.84
C PRO A 272 -13.36 22.44 3.73
N ILE A 273 -12.89 21.25 4.11
CA ILE A 273 -12.38 20.26 3.15
C ILE A 273 -13.49 19.70 2.25
N GLY A 274 -13.18 19.54 0.95
CA GLY A 274 -14.04 18.82 0.02
C GLY A 274 -14.02 17.30 0.26
N PRO A 275 -14.88 16.52 -0.42
CA PRO A 275 -14.87 15.06 -0.34
C PRO A 275 -13.49 14.49 -0.67
N GLN A 276 -12.99 13.63 0.21
CA GLN A 276 -11.69 12.96 0.07
C GLN A 276 -11.87 11.50 -0.35
N SER A 277 -10.87 10.92 -1.01
CA SER A 277 -10.85 9.53 -1.44
C SER A 277 -9.48 8.92 -1.15
N PHE A 278 -9.48 7.72 -0.58
CA PHE A 278 -8.29 6.97 -0.22
C PHE A 278 -8.45 5.53 -0.68
N GLU A 279 -7.36 4.91 -1.12
CA GLU A 279 -7.32 3.50 -1.51
C GLU A 279 -6.24 2.82 -0.67
N THR A 280 -6.60 1.70 -0.03
CA THR A 280 -5.69 0.83 0.71
C THR A 280 -5.96 -0.61 0.28
N SER A 281 -4.93 -1.45 0.33
CA SER A 281 -5.02 -2.84 -0.14
C SER A 281 -4.26 -3.77 0.80
N PHE A 282 -4.77 -4.98 0.93
CA PHE A 282 -4.18 -6.03 1.73
C PHE A 282 -4.27 -7.35 0.97
N THR A 283 -3.34 -8.25 1.26
CA THR A 283 -3.38 -9.64 0.81
C THR A 283 -3.34 -10.55 2.02
N THR A 284 -3.90 -11.75 1.86
CA THR A 284 -3.79 -12.84 2.82
C THR A 284 -3.57 -14.12 2.02
N GLU A 285 -2.65 -14.96 2.46
CA GLU A 285 -2.36 -16.23 1.81
C GLU A 285 -3.41 -17.27 2.21
N LEU A 286 -3.84 -18.10 1.27
CA LEU A 286 -4.69 -19.25 1.59
C LEU A 286 -3.83 -20.29 2.34
N PRO A 287 -4.24 -20.78 3.52
CA PRO A 287 -3.47 -21.74 4.31
C PRO A 287 -3.60 -23.17 3.75
N ALA A 288 -3.13 -23.38 2.51
CA ALA A 288 -3.19 -24.65 1.80
C ALA A 288 -1.79 -25.05 1.30
N ASP A 289 -1.39 -26.30 1.53
CA ASP A 289 -0.11 -26.87 1.07
C ASP A 289 -0.05 -27.11 -0.45
N TYR A 290 -0.97 -26.55 -1.23
CA TYR A 290 -1.20 -26.83 -2.66
C TYR A 290 -1.32 -25.53 -3.47
N ALA A 291 -0.69 -25.51 -4.65
CA ALA A 291 -0.79 -24.39 -5.59
C ALA A 291 -2.15 -24.40 -6.32
N ILE A 292 -3.13 -23.64 -5.80
CA ILE A 292 -4.45 -23.47 -6.42
C ILE A 292 -4.35 -22.43 -7.55
N SER A 293 -4.66 -22.83 -8.79
CA SER A 293 -4.76 -21.94 -9.95
C SER A 293 -6.13 -21.26 -10.07
N SER A 294 -7.19 -21.99 -9.73
CA SER A 294 -8.58 -21.52 -9.67
C SER A 294 -9.41 -22.48 -8.80
N ALA A 295 -10.37 -21.95 -8.04
CA ALA A 295 -11.33 -22.74 -7.28
C ALA A 295 -12.71 -22.07 -7.30
N GLU A 296 -13.77 -22.87 -7.21
CA GLU A 296 -15.16 -22.41 -7.09
C GLU A 296 -15.59 -22.49 -5.61
N ILE A 297 -16.12 -21.40 -5.06
CA ILE A 297 -16.54 -21.34 -3.65
C ILE A 297 -17.97 -21.88 -3.55
N SER A 298 -18.10 -23.19 -3.27
CA SER A 298 -19.41 -23.85 -3.15
C SER A 298 -20.19 -23.43 -1.90
N GLN A 299 -19.50 -23.19 -0.78
CA GLN A 299 -20.07 -22.71 0.49
C GLN A 299 -19.05 -21.85 1.25
N GLY A 300 -19.52 -20.88 2.04
CA GLY A 300 -18.69 -20.03 2.88
C GLY A 300 -19.42 -18.79 3.41
N SER A 301 -18.76 -18.02 4.27
CA SER A 301 -19.27 -16.76 4.84
C SER A 301 -18.13 -15.84 5.26
N VAL A 302 -18.29 -14.53 5.09
CA VAL A 302 -17.30 -13.51 5.50
C VAL A 302 -17.97 -12.52 6.46
N ASP A 303 -17.56 -12.54 7.73
CA ASP A 303 -18.03 -11.60 8.75
C ASP A 303 -17.23 -10.28 8.68
N LEU A 304 -17.84 -9.23 8.14
CA LEU A 304 -17.23 -7.90 8.02
C LEU A 304 -17.68 -6.96 9.14
N ARG A 305 -16.73 -6.22 9.71
CA ARG A 305 -16.99 -5.15 10.70
C ARG A 305 -16.28 -3.87 10.27
N LEU A 306 -16.96 -3.08 9.44
CA LEU A 306 -16.48 -1.74 9.08
C LEU A 306 -16.85 -0.76 10.20
N ARG A 307 -15.91 0.11 10.56
CA ARG A 307 -16.11 1.20 11.52
C ARG A 307 -15.50 2.48 10.96
N ASN A 308 -16.29 3.55 10.94
CA ASN A 308 -15.76 4.89 10.75
C ASN A 308 -15.17 5.41 12.06
N GLY A 309 -13.99 6.03 11.99
CA GLY A 309 -13.35 6.74 13.10
C GLY A 309 -13.46 8.27 13.00
N MET A 310 -13.97 8.79 11.88
CA MET A 310 -13.98 10.22 11.54
C MET A 310 -15.33 10.86 11.90
N PRO A 311 -15.36 12.16 12.27
CA PRO A 311 -16.59 12.90 12.56
C PRO A 311 -17.40 13.29 11.31
N VAL A 312 -17.15 12.63 10.17
CA VAL A 312 -17.79 12.86 8.86
C VAL A 312 -18.19 11.51 8.24
N PRO A 313 -19.34 11.41 7.55
CA PRO A 313 -19.77 10.15 6.95
C PRO A 313 -18.84 9.70 5.82
N CYS A 314 -18.73 8.39 5.62
CA CYS A 314 -17.81 7.76 4.68
C CYS A 314 -18.53 6.69 3.83
N GLN A 315 -18.30 6.68 2.52
CA GLN A 315 -18.65 5.55 1.66
C GLN A 315 -17.41 4.66 1.50
N ALA A 316 -17.45 3.45 2.08
CA ALA A 316 -16.41 2.45 1.89
C ALA A 316 -16.80 1.53 0.73
N VAL A 317 -15.88 1.26 -0.19
CA VAL A 317 -16.03 0.25 -1.25
C VAL A 317 -14.94 -0.81 -1.04
N LEU A 318 -15.36 -2.06 -0.89
CA LEU A 318 -14.47 -3.21 -0.69
C LEU A 318 -14.53 -4.10 -1.93
N THR A 319 -13.36 -4.32 -2.56
CA THR A 319 -13.22 -5.07 -3.81
C THR A 319 -12.24 -6.22 -3.63
N TRP A 320 -12.72 -7.46 -3.82
CA TRP A 320 -11.88 -8.66 -3.78
C TRP A 320 -11.36 -8.96 -5.19
N GLN A 321 -10.16 -8.46 -5.53
CA GLN A 321 -9.56 -8.57 -6.87
C GLN A 321 -9.46 -10.02 -7.43
N HIS A 322 -9.45 -11.02 -6.55
CA HIS A 322 -9.31 -12.44 -6.88
C HIS A 322 -10.58 -13.28 -6.69
N LEU A 323 -11.64 -12.77 -6.03
CA LEU A 323 -12.97 -13.40 -6.07
C LEU A 323 -13.74 -12.82 -7.25
N ARG A 324 -14.29 -13.67 -8.11
CA ARG A 324 -15.08 -13.25 -9.27
C ARG A 324 -16.51 -13.75 -9.17
N ASP A 325 -17.44 -12.98 -9.73
CA ASP A 325 -18.82 -13.41 -9.94
C ASP A 325 -18.96 -14.32 -11.17
N GLU A 326 -20.19 -14.80 -11.43
CA GLU A 326 -20.55 -15.60 -12.60
C GLU A 326 -20.26 -14.90 -13.96
N GLN A 327 -20.03 -13.58 -13.93
CA GLN A 327 -19.74 -12.73 -15.08
C GLN A 327 -18.23 -12.41 -15.19
N GLY A 328 -17.41 -13.03 -14.35
CA GLY A 328 -15.96 -12.87 -14.29
C GLY A 328 -15.47 -11.55 -13.69
N GLN A 329 -16.35 -10.73 -13.11
CA GLN A 329 -16.00 -9.42 -12.55
C GLN A 329 -15.55 -9.55 -11.09
N PRO A 330 -14.58 -8.74 -10.62
CA PRO A 330 -14.17 -8.72 -9.21
C PRO A 330 -15.33 -8.40 -8.27
N LEU A 331 -15.56 -9.28 -7.29
CA LEU A 331 -16.62 -9.08 -6.29
C LEU A 331 -16.40 -7.75 -5.57
N SER A 332 -17.43 -6.91 -5.55
CA SER A 332 -17.37 -5.56 -4.98
C SER A 332 -18.59 -5.29 -4.11
N GLN A 333 -18.39 -4.67 -2.94
CA GLN A 333 -19.45 -4.29 -2.00
C GLN A 333 -19.28 -2.83 -1.55
N SER A 334 -20.38 -2.09 -1.43
CA SER A 334 -20.38 -0.70 -0.98
C SER A 334 -21.15 -0.54 0.33
N PHE A 335 -20.53 0.12 1.30
CA PHE A 335 -21.07 0.39 2.62
C PHE A 335 -21.16 1.90 2.86
N GLN A 336 -22.25 2.35 3.46
CA GLN A 336 -22.42 3.74 3.91
C GLN A 336 -22.22 3.76 5.43
N LEU A 337 -21.18 4.45 5.88
CA LEU A 337 -20.76 4.52 7.28
C LEU A 337 -21.09 5.93 7.81
N ALA A 338 -21.84 5.98 8.91
CA ALA A 338 -22.12 7.22 9.63
C ALA A 338 -20.85 7.78 10.31
N ALA A 339 -20.93 9.04 10.73
CA ALA A 339 -20.03 9.62 11.74
C ALA A 339 -20.40 9.12 13.15
#